data_AF-A0AA39ZAQ3-F1
#
_entry.id   AF-A0AA39ZAQ3-F1
#
_cell.length_a   1.000
_cell.length_b   1.000
_cell.length_c   1.000
_cell.angle_alpha   90.00
_cell.angle_beta   90.00
_cell.angle_gamma   90.00
#
_symmetry.space_group_name_H-M   'P 1'
#
loop_
_entity.id
_entity.type
_entity.pdbx_description
1 polymer ?
#
loop_
_entity_poly.entity_id
_entity_poly.type
_entity_poly.pdbx_seq_one_letter_code
_entity_poly.pdbx_strand_id
1 'polypeptide(L)'
;MATSVTSLGRDLPLPTGPDVLDIRTSRQSLLHNLDSQILEGLCQPEGSKFLPSLLLWGEKGQVLYDDVLEAPEYYPYRVEDELLQQRVDDIARTVASTRTDMLIELGAGNMTKTAQFLSSLDKYISCPLIYYALDVDQAMLERSIVALRKRATFRHIQVRALLGTYDDGANWLASPEIAAYRRTFVFLGSSIGNDEQDAAVKFLSSFTRAPETGVPQNVAGFLLAVDGCQDAARIEAAYDVPGGCSRRWVKQALHYARELLGEGVDRAEVGRLLDERNWRFEGRWLPERQRYQTYLTTTCSLTAKIRGQTIALDEGERLPIISSGKWTRNTVDSVCLKAGLSIETSWKNSEFDYNIYWLQPSLRRVDSGIVITDDLECEGTEAGLHHGSG
;
A
#
# COMPACT_ATOMS: atom_id res chain seq x y z
N MET A 1 -1.53 45.30 14.84
CA MET A 1 -1.75 45.16 13.39
C MET A 1 -1.98 43.69 13.11
N ALA A 2 -3.23 43.31 12.82
CA ALA A 2 -3.59 41.95 12.49
C ALA A 2 -3.14 41.65 11.05
N THR A 3 -2.15 40.78 10.88
CA THR A 3 -1.81 40.22 9.57
C THR A 3 -2.91 39.26 9.17
N SER A 4 -3.72 39.70 8.20
CA SER A 4 -4.76 38.88 7.58
C SER A 4 -4.12 37.64 6.97
N VAL A 5 -4.58 36.47 7.39
CA VAL A 5 -4.41 35.22 6.64
C VAL A 5 -5.15 35.42 5.32
N THR A 6 -4.42 35.82 4.29
CA THR A 6 -4.93 35.88 2.92
C THR A 6 -5.13 34.44 2.46
N SER A 7 -6.38 34.09 2.15
CA SER A 7 -6.73 32.83 1.50
C SER A 7 -6.00 32.75 0.15
N LEU A 8 -4.89 32.04 0.09
CA LEU A 8 -4.24 31.69 -1.16
C LEU A 8 -4.93 30.47 -1.77
N GLY A 9 -6.16 30.70 -2.24
CA GLY A 9 -6.75 29.88 -3.30
C GLY A 9 -6.08 30.20 -4.64
N ARG A 10 -4.78 29.93 -4.76
CA ARG A 10 -4.11 29.98 -6.07
C ARG A 10 -4.46 28.70 -6.80
N ASP A 11 -5.04 28.83 -7.99
CA ASP A 11 -5.03 27.77 -8.98
C ASP A 11 -3.56 27.56 -9.40
N LEU A 12 -2.86 26.71 -8.65
CA LEU A 12 -1.51 26.28 -8.99
C LEU A 12 -1.59 25.59 -10.36
N PRO A 13 -0.78 25.99 -11.35
CA PRO A 13 -0.77 25.31 -12.63
C PRO A 13 -0.38 23.85 -12.36
N LEU A 14 -1.16 22.91 -12.89
CA LEU A 14 -0.88 21.49 -12.73
C LEU A 14 0.54 21.18 -13.26
N PRO A 15 1.32 20.32 -12.58
CA PRO A 15 2.66 19.96 -13.04
C PRO A 15 2.65 19.47 -14.48
N THR A 16 3.67 19.80 -15.29
CA THR A 16 3.87 19.25 -16.64
C THR A 16 4.91 18.14 -16.63
N GLY A 17 4.80 17.13 -17.49
CA GLY A 17 5.75 16.03 -17.51
C GLY A 17 5.41 14.93 -18.53
N PRO A 18 6.24 13.88 -18.62
CA PRO A 18 5.97 12.71 -19.45
C PRO A 18 4.73 11.95 -18.96
N ASP A 19 4.22 11.04 -19.80
CA ASP A 19 3.11 10.15 -19.45
C ASP A 19 3.47 9.22 -18.28
N VAL A 20 4.73 8.76 -18.24
CA VAL A 20 5.30 7.97 -17.12
C VAL A 20 6.49 8.74 -16.56
N LEU A 21 6.38 9.16 -15.30
CA LEU A 21 7.47 9.80 -14.57
C LEU A 21 8.16 8.77 -13.68
N ASP A 22 9.45 8.54 -13.90
CA ASP A 22 10.27 7.73 -13.02
C ASP A 22 10.63 8.53 -11.76
N ILE A 23 10.10 8.10 -10.62
CA ILE A 23 10.30 8.76 -9.33
C ILE A 23 11.22 7.97 -8.40
N ARG A 24 11.87 6.91 -8.90
CA ARG A 24 12.82 6.12 -8.11
C ARG A 24 14.05 6.99 -7.83
N THR A 25 14.14 7.55 -6.63
CA THR A 25 15.07 8.66 -6.34
C THR A 25 16.53 8.23 -6.16
N SER A 26 16.89 6.95 -6.24
CA SER A 26 18.30 6.51 -6.28
C SER A 26 18.49 5.02 -6.62
N ARG A 27 19.75 4.57 -6.72
CA ARG A 27 20.16 3.15 -6.70
C ARG A 27 19.70 2.39 -5.43
N GLN A 28 19.15 3.07 -4.43
CA GLN A 28 18.61 2.47 -3.20
C GLN A 28 17.10 2.17 -3.28
N SER A 29 16.41 2.49 -4.38
CA SER A 29 15.01 2.08 -4.56
C SER A 29 14.89 0.57 -4.36
N LEU A 30 13.84 0.14 -3.67
CA LEU A 30 13.55 -1.27 -3.42
C LEU A 30 13.49 -2.10 -4.72
N LEU A 31 13.16 -1.46 -5.83
CA LEU A 31 13.16 -2.12 -7.15
C LEU A 31 14.57 -2.31 -7.71
N HIS A 32 15.50 -1.41 -7.41
CA HIS A 32 16.89 -1.49 -7.88
C HIS A 32 17.73 -2.50 -7.10
N ASN A 33 17.32 -2.89 -5.90
CA ASN A 33 18.05 -3.82 -5.03
C ASN A 33 17.25 -5.09 -4.68
N LEU A 34 16.24 -5.44 -5.50
CA LEU A 34 15.38 -6.60 -5.23
C LEU A 34 16.18 -7.90 -5.12
N ASP A 35 17.24 -8.05 -5.92
CA ASP A 35 18.19 -9.16 -5.83
C ASP A 35 18.85 -9.29 -4.44
N SER A 36 19.21 -8.16 -3.84
CA SER A 36 19.81 -8.05 -2.51
C SER A 36 18.79 -8.39 -1.43
N GLN A 37 17.52 -7.95 -1.59
CA GLN A 37 16.44 -8.30 -0.68
C GLN A 37 16.11 -9.80 -0.70
N ILE A 38 16.19 -10.44 -1.87
CA ILE A 38 16.03 -11.89 -1.98
C ILE A 38 17.11 -12.60 -1.16
N LEU A 39 18.37 -12.19 -1.31
CA LEU A 39 19.48 -12.77 -0.54
C LEU A 39 19.33 -12.51 0.95
N GLU A 40 18.98 -11.28 1.35
CA GLU A 40 18.70 -10.94 2.75
C GLU A 40 17.62 -11.85 3.35
N GLY A 41 16.51 -12.04 2.63
CA GLY A 41 15.42 -12.91 3.05
C GLY A 41 15.82 -14.38 3.13
N LEU A 42 16.58 -14.90 2.17
CA LEU A 42 17.05 -16.29 2.16
C LEU A 42 18.15 -16.58 3.20
N CYS A 43 18.88 -15.55 3.64
CA CYS A 43 19.97 -15.67 4.61
C CYS A 43 19.57 -15.36 6.05
N GLN A 44 18.31 -15.03 6.32
CA GLN A 44 17.79 -14.98 7.69
C GLN A 44 17.93 -16.36 8.40
N PRO A 45 17.94 -16.39 9.74
CA PRO A 45 17.83 -17.64 10.49
C PRO A 45 16.58 -18.44 10.11
N GLU A 46 16.64 -19.76 10.32
CA GLU A 46 15.48 -20.66 10.15
C GLU A 46 14.25 -20.10 10.89
N GLY A 47 13.09 -20.17 10.25
CA GLY A 47 11.83 -19.61 10.79
C GLY A 47 11.64 -18.10 10.57
N SER A 48 12.68 -17.38 10.13
CA SER A 48 12.62 -15.95 9.78
C SER A 48 12.92 -15.65 8.31
N LYS A 49 13.22 -16.68 7.51
CA LYS A 49 13.43 -16.53 6.05
C LYS A 49 12.15 -16.08 5.35
N PHE A 50 12.30 -15.34 4.26
CA PHE A 50 11.18 -14.87 3.43
C PHE A 50 11.62 -14.63 1.99
N LEU A 51 10.63 -14.47 1.10
CA LEU A 51 10.84 -13.94 -0.25
C LEU A 51 10.08 -12.61 -0.40
N PRO A 52 10.68 -11.57 -1.00
CA PRO A 52 9.99 -10.28 -1.18
C PRO A 52 8.74 -10.43 -2.04
N SER A 53 7.61 -9.86 -1.59
CA SER A 53 6.34 -9.89 -2.34
C SER A 53 6.43 -9.16 -3.69
N LEU A 54 7.38 -8.22 -3.85
CA LEU A 54 7.69 -7.55 -5.12
C LEU A 54 7.98 -8.53 -6.27
N LEU A 55 8.42 -9.76 -5.96
CA LEU A 55 8.62 -10.81 -6.96
C LEU A 55 7.32 -11.26 -7.64
N LEU A 56 6.15 -10.97 -7.07
CA LEU A 56 4.85 -11.33 -7.63
C LEU A 56 4.34 -10.34 -8.68
N TRP A 57 4.96 -9.16 -8.76
CA TRP A 57 4.38 -7.99 -9.46
C TRP A 57 5.16 -7.52 -10.70
N GLY A 58 6.17 -8.28 -11.14
CA GLY A 58 6.75 -8.06 -12.48
C GLY A 58 5.73 -8.38 -13.59
N GLU A 59 6.00 -7.95 -14.82
CA GLU A 59 5.13 -8.11 -16.00
C GLU A 59 4.39 -9.47 -16.07
N LYS A 60 5.12 -10.60 -16.02
CA LYS A 60 4.52 -11.95 -16.07
C LYS A 60 3.63 -12.23 -14.86
N GLY A 61 4.04 -11.77 -13.68
CA GLY A 61 3.29 -11.93 -12.44
C GLY A 61 1.96 -11.20 -12.49
N GLN A 62 1.93 -9.98 -13.03
CA GLN A 62 0.68 -9.23 -13.20
C GLN A 62 -0.27 -9.88 -14.20
N VAL A 63 0.23 -10.38 -15.32
CA VAL A 63 -0.60 -11.14 -16.28
C VAL A 63 -1.20 -12.39 -15.64
N LEU A 64 -0.42 -13.14 -14.85
CA LEU A 64 -0.94 -14.31 -14.12
C LEU A 64 -1.90 -13.93 -13.00
N TYR A 65 -1.78 -12.72 -12.44
CA TYR A 65 -2.70 -12.23 -11.43
C TYR A 65 -4.06 -11.86 -12.05
N ASP A 66 -4.11 -11.39 -13.31
CA ASP A 66 -5.37 -11.20 -14.02
C ASP A 66 -6.19 -12.51 -14.09
N ASP A 67 -5.56 -13.68 -14.29
CA ASP A 67 -6.24 -14.99 -14.20
C ASP A 67 -6.83 -15.27 -12.80
N VAL A 68 -6.21 -14.74 -11.74
CA VAL A 68 -6.73 -14.84 -10.37
C VAL A 68 -7.95 -13.94 -10.21
N LEU A 69 -7.92 -12.73 -10.80
CA LEU A 69 -9.05 -11.80 -10.76
C LEU A 69 -10.30 -12.35 -11.48
N GLU A 70 -10.11 -13.19 -12.50
CA GLU A 70 -11.19 -13.86 -13.23
C GLU A 70 -11.74 -15.12 -12.53
N ALA A 71 -11.05 -15.64 -11.51
CA ALA A 71 -11.46 -16.85 -10.80
C ALA A 71 -12.75 -16.61 -9.99
N PRO A 72 -13.82 -17.41 -10.16
CA PRO A 72 -15.08 -17.23 -9.45
C PRO A 72 -14.95 -17.25 -7.92
N GLU A 73 -14.00 -18.03 -7.40
CA GLU A 73 -13.72 -18.17 -5.98
C GLU A 73 -13.03 -16.93 -5.40
N TYR A 74 -12.30 -16.16 -6.22
CA TYR A 74 -11.63 -14.92 -5.78
C TYR A 74 -12.61 -13.76 -5.68
N TYR A 75 -13.51 -13.86 -4.70
CA TYR A 75 -14.55 -12.86 -4.45
C TYR A 75 -14.04 -11.43 -4.21
N PRO A 76 -12.85 -11.14 -3.63
CA PRO A 76 -12.50 -9.76 -3.25
C PRO A 76 -12.55 -8.78 -4.42
N TYR A 77 -12.06 -9.20 -5.60
CA TYR A 77 -12.08 -8.35 -6.80
C TYR A 77 -13.50 -8.07 -7.28
N ARG A 78 -14.32 -9.13 -7.43
CA ARG A 78 -15.70 -9.03 -7.90
C ARG A 78 -16.57 -8.20 -6.95
N VAL A 79 -16.46 -8.46 -5.66
CA VAL A 79 -17.24 -7.79 -4.60
C VAL A 79 -16.91 -6.30 -4.52
N GLU A 80 -15.63 -5.95 -4.68
CA GLU A 80 -15.22 -4.53 -4.76
C GLU A 80 -15.76 -3.85 -6.01
N ASP A 81 -15.65 -4.49 -7.18
CA ASP A 81 -16.15 -3.94 -8.44
C ASP A 81 -17.68 -3.76 -8.40
N GLU A 82 -18.44 -4.74 -7.90
CA GLU A 82 -19.88 -4.63 -7.67
C GLU A 82 -20.23 -3.46 -6.74
N LEU A 83 -19.51 -3.32 -5.63
CA LEU A 83 -19.73 -2.22 -4.68
C LEU A 83 -19.40 -0.87 -5.31
N LEU A 84 -18.30 -0.77 -6.06
CA LEU A 84 -17.90 0.43 -6.77
C LEU A 84 -18.99 0.81 -7.77
N GLN A 85 -19.43 -0.09 -8.64
CA GLN A 85 -20.50 0.15 -9.61
C GLN A 85 -21.79 0.67 -8.96
N GLN A 86 -22.18 0.10 -7.80
CA GLN A 86 -23.39 0.49 -7.08
C GLN A 86 -23.30 1.85 -6.37
N ARG A 87 -22.09 2.35 -6.10
CA ARG A 87 -21.85 3.55 -5.26
C ARG A 87 -20.94 4.58 -5.91
N VAL A 88 -20.57 4.40 -7.18
CA VAL A 88 -19.54 5.21 -7.86
C VAL A 88 -19.89 6.69 -7.89
N ASP A 89 -21.16 7.05 -8.03
CA ASP A 89 -21.60 8.45 -8.02
C ASP A 89 -21.49 9.08 -6.63
N ASP A 90 -21.84 8.34 -5.57
CA ASP A 90 -21.73 8.84 -4.20
C ASP A 90 -20.26 8.99 -3.79
N ILE A 91 -19.43 7.98 -4.11
CA ILE A 91 -17.98 8.01 -3.90
C ILE A 91 -17.37 9.21 -4.64
N ALA A 92 -17.70 9.39 -5.93
CA ALA A 92 -17.18 10.48 -6.74
C ALA A 92 -17.59 11.86 -6.20
N ARG A 93 -18.84 12.04 -5.76
CA ARG A 93 -19.29 13.29 -5.14
C ARG A 93 -18.57 13.57 -3.83
N THR A 94 -18.36 12.56 -3.00
CA THR A 94 -17.60 12.70 -1.75
C THR A 94 -16.18 13.17 -2.03
N VAL A 95 -15.47 12.53 -2.97
CA VAL A 95 -14.12 12.94 -3.37
C VAL A 95 -14.11 14.36 -3.96
N ALA A 96 -15.03 14.65 -4.89
CA ALA A 96 -15.17 15.97 -5.53
C ALA A 96 -15.47 17.10 -4.54
N SER A 97 -16.11 16.80 -3.41
CA SER A 97 -16.36 17.79 -2.34
C SER A 97 -15.08 18.27 -1.65
N THR A 98 -14.00 17.50 -1.75
CA THR A 98 -12.70 17.85 -1.24
C THR A 98 -11.83 18.32 -2.39
N ARG A 99 -11.65 19.64 -2.55
CA ARG A 99 -10.77 20.21 -3.59
C ARG A 99 -9.49 19.39 -3.67
N THR A 100 -9.20 18.83 -4.85
CA THR A 100 -8.08 17.92 -5.10
C THR A 100 -7.38 18.38 -6.37
N ASP A 101 -6.10 18.65 -6.27
CA ASP A 101 -5.25 18.99 -7.42
C ASP A 101 -4.61 17.73 -8.02
N MET A 102 -4.28 16.76 -7.15
CA MET A 102 -3.66 15.48 -7.54
C MET A 102 -4.41 14.29 -6.92
N LEU A 103 -4.80 13.34 -7.76
CA LEU A 103 -5.39 12.08 -7.33
C LEU A 103 -4.37 10.95 -7.57
N ILE A 104 -3.88 10.31 -6.51
CA ILE A 104 -2.83 9.29 -6.62
C ILE A 104 -3.43 7.93 -6.30
N GLU A 105 -3.43 7.01 -7.27
CA GLU A 105 -3.79 5.61 -7.03
C GLU A 105 -2.55 4.79 -6.70
N LEU A 106 -2.58 4.15 -5.53
CA LEU A 106 -1.49 3.35 -4.98
C LEU A 106 -1.69 1.89 -5.44
N GLY A 107 -0.84 1.40 -6.33
CA GLY A 107 -0.96 0.06 -6.90
C GLY A 107 -2.09 -0.01 -7.92
N ALA A 108 -1.94 0.72 -9.03
CA ALA A 108 -3.02 0.96 -9.99
C ALA A 108 -3.38 -0.25 -10.86
N GLY A 109 -2.47 -1.22 -11.02
CA GLY A 109 -2.72 -2.46 -11.76
C GLY A 109 -3.28 -2.21 -13.18
N ASN A 110 -4.35 -2.94 -13.53
CA ASN A 110 -4.96 -2.88 -14.87
C ASN A 110 -5.96 -1.70 -15.09
N MET A 111 -6.20 -0.90 -14.05
CA MET A 111 -7.05 0.31 -14.05
C MET A 111 -8.51 0.12 -14.54
N THR A 112 -9.04 -1.11 -14.46
CA THR A 112 -10.43 -1.39 -14.89
C THR A 112 -11.46 -0.70 -13.98
N LYS A 113 -11.32 -0.86 -12.66
CA LYS A 113 -12.14 -0.16 -11.65
C LYS A 113 -11.89 1.34 -11.67
N THR A 114 -10.63 1.75 -11.85
CA THR A 114 -10.21 3.14 -11.97
C THR A 114 -10.97 3.87 -13.07
N ALA A 115 -11.13 3.27 -14.25
CA ALA A 115 -11.85 3.88 -15.36
C ALA A 115 -13.28 4.27 -14.99
N GLN A 116 -13.99 3.41 -14.24
CA GLN A 116 -15.35 3.68 -13.78
C GLN A 116 -15.37 4.84 -12.77
N PHE A 117 -14.48 4.80 -11.77
CA PHE A 117 -14.37 5.84 -10.75
C PHE A 117 -14.00 7.21 -11.35
N LEU A 118 -12.96 7.28 -12.17
CA LEU A 118 -12.53 8.54 -12.80
C LEU A 118 -13.61 9.11 -13.72
N SER A 119 -14.32 8.26 -14.48
CA SER A 119 -15.41 8.70 -15.35
C SER A 119 -16.58 9.30 -14.56
N SER A 120 -16.83 8.81 -13.34
CA SER A 120 -17.81 9.39 -12.44
C SER A 120 -17.30 10.69 -11.84
N LEU A 121 -16.06 10.71 -11.33
CA LEU A 121 -15.43 11.89 -10.74
C LEU A 121 -15.39 13.09 -11.71
N ASP A 122 -15.02 12.84 -12.97
CA ASP A 122 -14.93 13.88 -14.01
C ASP A 122 -16.26 14.64 -14.23
N LYS A 123 -17.41 14.03 -13.91
CA LYS A 123 -18.73 14.67 -13.99
C LYS A 123 -18.99 15.67 -12.88
N TYR A 124 -18.36 15.48 -11.71
CA TYR A 124 -18.64 16.24 -10.49
C TYR A 124 -17.56 17.28 -10.15
N ILE A 125 -16.42 17.22 -10.82
CA ILE A 125 -15.37 18.24 -10.69
C ILE A 125 -15.50 19.29 -11.79
N SER A 126 -15.12 20.53 -11.47
CA SER A 126 -15.04 21.63 -12.42
C SER A 126 -13.62 22.16 -12.60
N CYS A 127 -12.75 21.93 -11.61
CA CYS A 127 -11.34 22.28 -11.66
C CYS A 127 -10.51 21.13 -12.28
N PRO A 128 -9.47 21.45 -13.08
CA PRO A 128 -8.53 20.44 -13.55
C PRO A 128 -7.85 19.71 -12.39
N LEU A 129 -7.66 18.40 -12.53
CA LEU A 129 -6.81 17.59 -11.63
C LEU A 129 -5.92 16.64 -12.44
N ILE A 130 -4.79 16.23 -11.87
CA ILE A 130 -3.99 15.13 -12.43
C ILE A 130 -4.27 13.85 -11.65
N TYR A 131 -4.64 12.78 -12.36
CA TYR A 131 -4.59 11.42 -11.87
C TYR A 131 -3.19 10.83 -12.12
N TYR A 132 -2.58 10.29 -11.07
CA TYR A 132 -1.32 9.55 -11.11
C TYR A 132 -1.56 8.09 -10.72
N ALA A 133 -1.27 7.18 -11.64
CA ALA A 133 -1.12 5.77 -11.35
C ALA A 133 0.29 5.49 -10.79
N LEU A 134 0.41 5.12 -9.52
CA LEU A 134 1.69 4.70 -8.93
C LEU A 134 1.80 3.18 -8.95
N ASP A 135 2.81 2.66 -9.65
CA ASP A 135 3.09 1.22 -9.72
C ASP A 135 4.57 0.95 -10.01
N VAL A 136 4.98 -0.31 -9.88
CA VAL A 136 6.39 -0.74 -9.92
C VAL A 136 6.85 -1.26 -11.28
N ASP A 137 5.93 -1.56 -12.18
CA ASP A 137 6.22 -2.14 -13.50
C ASP A 137 5.95 -1.12 -14.62
N GLN A 138 7.01 -0.69 -15.30
CA GLN A 138 6.92 0.32 -16.35
C GLN A 138 6.07 -0.14 -17.53
N ALA A 139 6.30 -1.36 -18.02
CA ALA A 139 5.62 -1.88 -19.20
C ALA A 139 4.12 -2.01 -18.95
N MET A 140 3.73 -2.40 -17.73
CA MET A 140 2.33 -2.46 -17.32
C MET A 140 1.72 -1.06 -17.17
N LEU A 141 2.41 -0.11 -16.55
CA LEU A 141 1.93 1.29 -16.46
C LEU A 141 1.63 1.87 -17.86
N GLU A 142 2.56 1.70 -18.80
CA GLU A 142 2.39 2.16 -20.18
C GLU A 142 1.16 1.52 -20.85
N ARG A 143 1.00 0.20 -20.73
CA ARG A 143 -0.16 -0.52 -21.27
C ARG A 143 -1.47 -0.10 -20.61
N SER A 144 -1.50 0.01 -19.29
CA SER A 144 -2.70 0.35 -18.52
C SER A 144 -3.16 1.78 -18.79
N ILE A 145 -2.24 2.75 -18.94
CA ILE A 145 -2.59 4.13 -19.34
C ILE A 145 -3.24 4.15 -20.73
N VAL A 146 -2.65 3.44 -21.70
CA VAL A 146 -3.23 3.36 -23.05
C VAL A 146 -4.62 2.72 -23.00
N ALA A 147 -4.79 1.66 -22.22
CA ALA A 147 -6.08 0.99 -22.07
C ALA A 147 -7.13 1.88 -21.37
N LEU A 148 -6.74 2.62 -20.33
CA LEU A 148 -7.59 3.58 -19.62
C LEU A 148 -8.09 4.68 -20.56
N ARG A 149 -7.18 5.28 -21.35
CA ARG A 149 -7.52 6.33 -22.34
C ARG A 149 -8.42 5.83 -23.47
N LYS A 150 -8.41 4.52 -23.76
CA LYS A 150 -9.37 3.90 -24.71
C LYS A 150 -10.74 3.66 -24.08
N ARG A 151 -10.80 3.36 -22.78
CA ARG A 151 -12.05 3.07 -22.05
C ARG A 151 -12.85 4.34 -21.72
N ALA A 152 -12.16 5.45 -21.46
CA ALA A 152 -12.80 6.69 -21.02
C ALA A 152 -12.09 7.93 -21.57
N THR A 153 -12.86 8.99 -21.80
CA THR A 153 -12.38 10.33 -22.11
C THR A 153 -12.72 11.25 -20.94
N PHE A 154 -11.75 12.05 -20.51
CA PHE A 154 -11.90 12.95 -19.37
C PHE A 154 -11.82 14.41 -19.80
N ARG A 155 -12.72 15.25 -19.28
CA ARG A 155 -12.75 16.68 -19.55
C ARG A 155 -11.81 17.46 -18.62
N HIS A 156 -11.74 17.05 -17.36
CA HIS A 156 -11.04 17.76 -16.29
C HIS A 156 -9.85 16.96 -15.73
N ILE A 157 -9.78 15.65 -16.00
CA ILE A 157 -8.72 14.77 -15.47
C ILE A 157 -7.61 14.55 -16.52
N GLN A 158 -6.37 14.90 -16.15
CA GLN A 158 -5.19 14.46 -16.89
C GLN A 158 -4.67 13.14 -16.33
N VAL A 159 -4.38 12.16 -17.17
CA VAL A 159 -3.90 10.84 -16.76
C VAL A 159 -2.38 10.73 -16.95
N ARG A 160 -1.66 10.38 -15.89
CA ARG A 160 -0.22 10.08 -15.88
C ARG A 160 0.11 8.90 -14.96
N ALA A 161 1.36 8.45 -15.00
CA ALA A 161 1.90 7.42 -14.14
C ALA A 161 3.15 7.89 -13.39
N LEU A 162 3.37 7.28 -12.25
CA LEU A 162 4.58 7.34 -11.44
C LEU A 162 5.16 5.92 -11.40
N LEU A 163 6.37 5.75 -11.91
CA LEU A 163 7.12 4.51 -11.77
C LEU A 163 7.93 4.57 -10.48
N GLY A 164 7.62 3.70 -9.53
CA GLY A 164 8.32 3.61 -8.25
C GLY A 164 7.55 2.81 -7.21
N THR A 165 8.15 2.59 -6.05
CA THR A 165 7.44 2.00 -4.91
C THR A 165 6.56 3.03 -4.21
N TYR A 166 5.78 2.56 -3.23
CA TYR A 166 5.03 3.47 -2.36
C TYR A 166 5.92 4.44 -1.58
N ASP A 167 7.11 3.99 -1.14
CA ASP A 167 8.08 4.84 -0.45
C ASP A 167 8.67 5.90 -1.40
N ASP A 168 8.99 5.52 -2.64
CA ASP A 168 9.39 6.46 -3.70
C ASP A 168 8.29 7.51 -3.90
N GLY A 169 7.02 7.08 -3.94
CA GLY A 169 5.83 7.93 -4.03
C GLY A 169 5.71 8.93 -2.87
N ALA A 170 5.81 8.46 -1.64
CA ALA A 170 5.74 9.30 -0.43
C ALA A 170 6.86 10.36 -0.42
N ASN A 171 8.08 9.98 -0.81
CA ASN A 171 9.23 10.89 -0.90
C ASN A 171 9.05 11.92 -2.01
N TRP A 172 8.63 11.51 -3.21
CA TRP A 172 8.36 12.43 -4.32
C TRP A 172 7.28 13.46 -3.95
N LEU A 173 6.22 13.00 -3.30
CA LEU A 173 5.14 13.83 -2.80
C LEU A 173 5.54 14.81 -1.69
N ALA A 174 6.66 14.56 -1.01
CA ALA A 174 7.24 15.46 -0.01
C ALA A 174 8.21 16.49 -0.61
N SER A 175 8.56 16.39 -1.89
CA SER A 175 9.45 17.35 -2.56
C SER A 175 8.87 18.77 -2.54
N PRO A 176 9.70 19.83 -2.42
CA PRO A 176 9.24 21.21 -2.35
C PRO A 176 8.33 21.63 -3.50
N GLU A 177 8.58 21.09 -4.71
CA GLU A 177 7.83 21.39 -5.92
C GLU A 177 6.42 20.79 -5.90
N ILE A 178 6.22 19.69 -5.17
CA ILE A 178 4.97 18.92 -5.14
C ILE A 178 4.19 19.14 -3.83
N ALA A 179 4.88 19.47 -2.73
CA ALA A 179 4.30 19.54 -1.39
C ALA A 179 3.08 20.45 -1.28
N ALA A 180 3.01 21.52 -2.08
CA ALA A 180 1.92 22.48 -2.07
C ALA A 180 0.59 21.94 -2.65
N TYR A 181 0.62 20.94 -3.53
CA TYR A 181 -0.60 20.42 -4.17
C TYR A 181 -1.44 19.60 -3.19
N ARG A 182 -2.74 19.88 -3.20
CA ARG A 182 -3.71 19.16 -2.40
C ARG A 182 -4.03 17.83 -3.03
N ARG A 183 -3.86 16.74 -2.27
CA ARG A 183 -3.86 15.39 -2.81
C ARG A 183 -4.90 14.48 -2.19
N THR A 184 -5.53 13.65 -3.02
CA THR A 184 -6.38 12.54 -2.59
C THR A 184 -5.74 11.24 -3.02
N PHE A 185 -5.77 10.23 -2.15
CA PHE A 185 -5.24 8.92 -2.46
C PHE A 185 -6.35 7.91 -2.71
N VAL A 186 -6.13 6.98 -3.63
CA VAL A 186 -7.01 5.85 -3.91
C VAL A 186 -6.21 4.59 -3.66
N PHE A 187 -6.69 3.72 -2.77
CA PHE A 187 -6.03 2.46 -2.46
C PHE A 187 -7.07 1.34 -2.38
N LEU A 188 -7.25 0.66 -3.51
CA LEU A 188 -8.27 -0.36 -3.72
C LEU A 188 -7.68 -1.78 -3.61
N GLY A 189 -8.54 -2.79 -3.72
CA GLY A 189 -8.17 -4.20 -3.77
C GLY A 189 -7.79 -4.79 -2.41
N SER A 190 -8.08 -4.10 -1.30
CA SER A 190 -7.68 -4.50 0.05
C SER A 190 -6.15 -4.65 0.22
N SER A 191 -5.36 -4.01 -0.65
CA SER A 191 -3.90 -4.11 -0.68
C SER A 191 -3.22 -3.59 0.58
N ILE A 192 -3.85 -2.65 1.31
CA ILE A 192 -3.39 -2.21 2.63
C ILE A 192 -3.29 -3.36 3.64
N GLY A 193 -4.11 -4.41 3.45
CA GLY A 193 -4.11 -5.60 4.29
C GLY A 193 -2.92 -6.53 4.04
N ASN A 194 -2.11 -6.29 3.02
CA ASN A 194 -0.95 -7.15 2.73
C ASN A 194 0.16 -7.01 3.77
N ASP A 195 0.16 -5.90 4.51
CA ASP A 195 1.07 -5.62 5.59
C ASP A 195 0.47 -5.93 6.98
N GLU A 196 1.33 -5.99 7.99
CA GLU A 196 0.88 -5.96 9.39
C GLU A 196 0.25 -4.61 9.73
N GLN A 197 -0.65 -4.59 10.70
CA GLN A 197 -1.37 -3.37 11.08
C GLN A 197 -0.42 -2.21 11.45
N ASP A 198 0.65 -2.48 12.19
CA ASP A 198 1.65 -1.44 12.54
C ASP A 198 2.46 -0.96 11.34
N ALA A 199 2.70 -1.82 10.35
CA ALA A 199 3.33 -1.43 9.09
C ALA A 199 2.37 -0.60 8.23
N ALA A 200 1.08 -0.95 8.20
CA ALA A 200 0.04 -0.16 7.54
C ALA A 200 -0.14 1.24 8.17
N VAL A 201 -0.02 1.35 9.50
CA VAL A 201 0.01 2.66 10.19
C VAL A 201 1.18 3.50 9.68
N LYS A 202 2.39 2.94 9.62
CA LYS A 202 3.58 3.63 9.11
C LYS A 202 3.41 4.05 7.65
N PHE A 203 2.88 3.16 6.83
CA PHE A 203 2.56 3.41 5.42
C PHE A 203 1.58 4.56 5.26
N LEU A 204 0.42 4.55 5.92
CA LEU A 204 -0.55 5.65 5.81
C LEU A 204 0.05 6.96 6.34
N SER A 205 0.86 6.90 7.40
CA SER A 205 1.54 8.05 7.99
C SER A 205 2.57 8.68 7.04
N SER A 206 3.23 7.91 6.18
CA SER A 206 4.22 8.43 5.23
C SER A 206 3.59 9.31 4.13
N PHE A 207 2.29 9.14 3.89
CA PHE A 207 1.53 9.99 2.97
C PHE A 207 0.85 11.18 3.65
N THR A 208 0.58 11.11 4.96
CA THR A 208 0.03 12.24 5.74
C THR A 208 1.11 13.18 6.29
N ARG A 209 2.34 12.69 6.47
CA ARG A 209 3.48 13.46 6.96
C ARG A 209 4.73 13.11 6.15
N ALA A 210 5.53 14.10 5.82
CA ALA A 210 6.81 13.91 5.15
C ALA A 210 7.68 12.89 5.92
N PRO A 211 8.19 11.82 5.28
CA PRO A 211 8.97 10.78 5.97
C PRO A 211 10.19 11.31 6.72
N GLU A 212 10.93 12.26 6.12
CA GLU A 212 12.17 12.78 6.70
C GLU A 212 11.96 13.89 7.74
N THR A 213 10.98 14.78 7.50
CA THR A 213 10.82 16.01 8.30
C THR A 213 9.62 15.95 9.25
N GLY A 214 8.72 14.98 9.08
CA GLY A 214 7.48 14.87 9.84
C GLY A 214 6.48 16.01 9.59
N VAL A 215 6.74 16.88 8.60
CA VAL A 215 5.86 18.00 8.24
C VAL A 215 4.55 17.45 7.65
N PRO A 216 3.37 17.91 8.12
CA PRO A 216 2.09 17.52 7.54
C PRO A 216 2.01 17.80 6.04
N GLN A 217 1.56 16.80 5.28
CA GLN A 217 1.33 16.91 3.85
C GLN A 217 -0.06 17.50 3.55
N ASN A 218 -0.23 18.12 2.39
CA ASN A 218 -1.50 18.72 1.97
C ASN A 218 -2.50 17.63 1.48
N VAL A 219 -2.99 16.81 2.40
CA VAL A 219 -3.89 15.68 2.11
C VAL A 219 -5.35 16.10 2.24
N ALA A 220 -6.15 15.82 1.21
CA ALA A 220 -7.60 15.99 1.21
C ALA A 220 -8.34 14.78 1.79
N GLY A 221 -7.88 13.56 1.46
CA GLY A 221 -8.42 12.31 1.97
C GLY A 221 -7.84 11.06 1.31
N PHE A 222 -8.33 9.90 1.75
CA PHE A 222 -8.05 8.59 1.17
C PHE A 222 -9.37 7.88 0.86
N LEU A 223 -9.45 7.30 -0.33
CA LEU A 223 -10.43 6.28 -0.68
C LEU A 223 -9.79 4.91 -0.48
N LEU A 224 -10.09 4.26 0.63
CA LEU A 224 -9.44 3.01 1.06
C LEU A 224 -10.42 1.85 1.02
N ALA A 225 -10.12 0.81 0.26
CA ALA A 225 -10.93 -0.40 0.26
C ALA A 225 -10.31 -1.50 1.12
N VAL A 226 -11.13 -2.20 1.88
CA VAL A 226 -10.69 -3.23 2.83
C VAL A 226 -11.69 -4.38 2.87
N ASP A 227 -11.16 -5.60 2.77
CA ASP A 227 -11.89 -6.82 3.03
C ASP A 227 -11.87 -7.14 4.53
N GLY A 228 -13.04 -7.36 5.12
CA GLY A 228 -13.24 -7.71 6.52
C GLY A 228 -13.72 -9.15 6.74
N CYS A 229 -13.81 -9.97 5.70
CA CYS A 229 -14.31 -11.34 5.78
C CYS A 229 -13.63 -12.18 6.88
N GLN A 230 -14.41 -12.93 7.66
CA GLN A 230 -13.92 -13.84 8.70
C GLN A 230 -14.31 -15.31 8.45
N ASP A 231 -14.93 -15.60 7.30
CA ASP A 231 -15.32 -16.96 6.89
C ASP A 231 -14.10 -17.69 6.32
N ALA A 232 -13.51 -18.56 7.15
CA ALA A 232 -12.28 -19.28 6.80
C ALA A 232 -12.40 -20.06 5.49
N ALA A 233 -13.50 -20.78 5.26
CA ALA A 233 -13.67 -21.59 4.05
C ALA A 233 -13.72 -20.72 2.79
N ARG A 234 -14.41 -19.58 2.88
CA ARG A 234 -14.48 -18.60 1.78
C ARG A 234 -13.14 -17.95 1.51
N ILE A 235 -12.40 -17.59 2.57
CA ILE A 235 -11.06 -17.01 2.44
C ILE A 235 -10.13 -18.04 1.80
N GLU A 236 -10.07 -19.27 2.31
CA GLU A 236 -9.19 -20.31 1.78
C GLU A 236 -9.48 -20.61 0.30
N ALA A 237 -10.76 -20.73 -0.08
CA ALA A 237 -11.16 -20.94 -1.47
C ALA A 237 -10.74 -19.78 -2.39
N ALA A 238 -10.77 -18.54 -1.89
CA ALA A 238 -10.37 -17.38 -2.67
C ALA A 238 -8.87 -17.37 -2.98
N TYR A 239 -8.02 -17.81 -2.05
CA TYR A 239 -6.56 -17.69 -2.22
C TYR A 239 -5.89 -18.98 -2.74
N ASP A 240 -6.45 -20.16 -2.47
CA ASP A 240 -6.00 -21.43 -3.07
C ASP A 240 -7.02 -21.97 -4.08
N VAL A 241 -7.27 -21.15 -5.11
CA VAL A 241 -8.27 -21.41 -6.15
C VAL A 241 -8.10 -22.80 -6.80
N PRO A 242 -9.17 -23.60 -6.96
CA PRO A 242 -9.10 -24.96 -7.52
C PRO A 242 -8.42 -25.04 -8.90
N GLY A 243 -8.61 -24.03 -9.76
CA GLY A 243 -7.99 -23.93 -11.09
C GLY A 243 -6.47 -23.68 -11.07
N GLY A 244 -5.89 -23.48 -9.88
CA GLY A 244 -4.46 -23.36 -9.67
C GLY A 244 -3.82 -22.06 -10.19
N CYS A 245 -4.59 -21.05 -10.60
CA CYS A 245 -4.03 -19.76 -11.03
C CYS A 245 -3.24 -19.09 -9.90
N SER A 246 -3.73 -19.10 -8.65
CA SER A 246 -2.96 -18.61 -7.49
C SER A 246 -1.62 -19.32 -7.32
N ARG A 247 -1.59 -20.65 -7.50
CA ARG A 247 -0.36 -21.45 -7.37
C ARG A 247 0.64 -21.11 -8.47
N ARG A 248 0.17 -20.94 -9.71
CA ARG A 248 1.01 -20.52 -10.86
C ARG A 248 1.57 -19.12 -10.65
N TRP A 249 0.70 -18.18 -10.26
CA TRP A 249 1.09 -16.80 -9.96
C TRP A 249 2.16 -16.74 -8.86
N VAL A 250 1.98 -17.44 -7.75
CA VAL A 250 2.96 -17.43 -6.66
C VAL A 250 4.27 -18.11 -7.06
N LYS A 251 4.23 -19.22 -7.80
CA LYS A 251 5.45 -19.89 -8.29
C LYS A 251 6.21 -19.06 -9.31
N GLN A 252 5.56 -18.15 -10.04
CA GLN A 252 6.25 -17.19 -10.93
C GLN A 252 7.31 -16.36 -10.20
N ALA A 253 7.14 -16.09 -8.89
CA ALA A 253 8.14 -15.40 -8.10
C ALA A 253 9.49 -16.12 -8.06
N LEU A 254 9.52 -17.46 -8.08
CA LEU A 254 10.76 -18.24 -8.13
C LEU A 254 11.50 -18.04 -9.46
N HIS A 255 10.76 -17.98 -10.57
CA HIS A 255 11.33 -17.70 -11.88
C HIS A 255 11.90 -16.29 -11.95
N TYR A 256 11.18 -15.30 -11.42
CA TYR A 256 11.68 -13.92 -11.40
C TYR A 256 12.89 -13.76 -10.49
N ALA A 257 12.87 -14.39 -9.31
CA ALA A 257 14.02 -14.42 -8.41
C ALA A 257 15.25 -15.07 -9.06
N ARG A 258 15.04 -16.14 -9.84
CA ARG A 258 16.11 -16.82 -10.59
C ARG A 258 16.72 -15.91 -11.66
N GLU A 259 15.91 -15.14 -12.38
CA GLU A 259 16.38 -14.15 -13.36
C GLU A 259 17.25 -13.09 -12.68
N LEU A 260 16.78 -12.51 -11.57
CA LEU A 260 17.49 -11.46 -10.82
C LEU A 260 18.81 -11.95 -10.18
N LEU A 261 18.80 -13.13 -9.56
CA LEU A 261 19.99 -13.69 -8.92
C LEU A 261 20.99 -14.29 -9.92
N GLY A 262 20.54 -14.66 -11.13
CA GLY A 262 21.35 -15.38 -12.12
C GLY A 262 22.44 -14.56 -12.80
N GLU A 263 22.47 -13.24 -12.58
CA GLU A 263 23.54 -12.38 -13.09
C GLU A 263 24.83 -12.55 -12.27
N GLY A 264 25.93 -12.92 -12.96
CA GLY A 264 27.27 -12.98 -12.37
C GLY A 264 27.55 -14.16 -11.42
N VAL A 265 26.70 -15.20 -11.41
CA VAL A 265 26.84 -16.39 -10.55
C VAL A 265 26.72 -17.70 -11.32
N ASP A 266 27.04 -18.83 -10.66
CA ASP A 266 26.78 -20.17 -11.22
C ASP A 266 25.27 -20.39 -11.36
N ARG A 267 24.80 -20.39 -12.61
CA ARG A 267 23.39 -20.61 -12.96
C ARG A 267 22.87 -21.97 -12.51
N ALA A 268 23.74 -22.96 -12.27
CA ALA A 268 23.34 -24.25 -11.75
C ALA A 268 22.96 -24.17 -10.27
N GLU A 269 23.65 -23.36 -9.46
CA GLU A 269 23.33 -23.20 -8.04
C GLU A 269 21.99 -22.47 -7.86
N VAL A 270 21.83 -21.31 -8.51
CA VAL A 270 20.56 -20.56 -8.49
C VAL A 270 19.44 -21.41 -9.11
N GLY A 271 19.74 -22.11 -10.21
CA GLY A 271 18.78 -22.95 -10.91
C GLY A 271 18.25 -24.09 -10.07
N ARG A 272 19.07 -24.75 -9.23
CA ARG A 272 18.60 -25.79 -8.30
C ARG A 272 17.81 -25.22 -7.14
N LEU A 273 18.28 -24.12 -6.54
CA LEU A 273 17.63 -23.49 -5.38
C LEU A 273 16.20 -23.01 -5.72
N LEU A 274 16.04 -22.40 -6.89
CA LEU A 274 14.79 -21.76 -7.32
C LEU A 274 14.05 -22.55 -8.41
N ASP A 275 14.33 -23.85 -8.53
CA ASP A 275 13.55 -24.73 -9.41
C ASP A 275 12.16 -24.93 -8.82
N GLU A 276 11.11 -24.47 -9.50
CA GLU A 276 9.71 -24.56 -9.05
C GLU A 276 9.23 -25.96 -8.67
N ARG A 277 9.92 -27.02 -9.10
CA ARG A 277 9.64 -28.42 -8.75
C ARG A 277 10.04 -28.77 -7.33
N ASN A 278 10.99 -28.02 -6.75
CA ASN A 278 11.47 -28.17 -5.37
C ASN A 278 10.62 -27.37 -4.37
N TRP A 279 9.55 -26.73 -4.84
CA TRP A 279 8.69 -25.87 -4.05
C TRP A 279 7.22 -26.25 -4.25
N ARG A 280 6.43 -26.16 -3.18
CA ARG A 280 4.97 -26.23 -3.23
C ARG A 280 4.37 -24.93 -2.72
N PHE A 281 3.24 -24.56 -3.30
CA PHE A 281 2.39 -23.52 -2.74
C PHE A 281 1.75 -24.06 -1.46
N GLU A 282 1.72 -23.23 -0.41
CA GLU A 282 0.98 -23.52 0.81
C GLU A 282 0.35 -22.22 1.31
N GLY A 283 -0.96 -22.22 1.51
CA GLY A 283 -1.68 -21.08 2.05
C GLY A 283 -2.45 -21.46 3.30
N ARG A 284 -2.55 -20.52 4.25
CA ARG A 284 -3.15 -20.75 5.56
C ARG A 284 -3.96 -19.55 6.03
N TRP A 285 -5.20 -19.78 6.44
CA TRP A 285 -5.91 -18.80 7.24
C TRP A 285 -5.37 -18.80 8.68
N LEU A 286 -4.97 -17.62 9.18
CA LEU A 286 -4.46 -17.39 10.53
C LEU A 286 -5.48 -16.52 11.29
N PRO A 287 -6.50 -17.10 11.94
CA PRO A 287 -7.60 -16.35 12.54
C PRO A 287 -7.13 -15.39 13.64
N GLU A 288 -6.11 -15.75 14.43
CA GLU A 288 -5.56 -14.92 15.51
C GLU A 288 -4.89 -13.65 14.97
N ARG A 289 -4.43 -13.68 13.71
CA ARG A 289 -3.82 -12.55 13.00
C ARG A 289 -4.77 -11.93 11.96
N GLN A 290 -5.99 -12.47 11.84
CA GLN A 290 -6.98 -12.13 10.84
C GLN A 290 -6.39 -11.99 9.43
N ARG A 291 -5.61 -12.98 8.97
CA ARG A 291 -4.96 -12.93 7.66
C ARG A 291 -4.83 -14.28 7.01
N TYR A 292 -4.91 -14.29 5.68
CA TYR A 292 -4.47 -15.42 4.89
C TYR A 292 -2.98 -15.24 4.57
N GLN A 293 -2.15 -16.20 4.95
CA GLN A 293 -0.72 -16.19 4.69
C GLN A 293 -0.38 -17.20 3.61
N THR A 294 0.31 -16.73 2.57
CA THR A 294 0.84 -17.58 1.51
C THR A 294 2.33 -17.81 1.72
N TYR A 295 2.73 -19.07 1.51
CA TYR A 295 4.10 -19.55 1.61
C TYR A 295 4.51 -20.28 0.33
N LEU A 296 5.80 -20.21 0.05
CA LEU A 296 6.49 -21.20 -0.76
C LEU A 296 7.21 -22.15 0.20
N THR A 297 6.83 -23.43 0.15
CA THR A 297 7.36 -24.46 1.05
C THR A 297 8.26 -25.41 0.26
N THR A 298 9.47 -25.66 0.75
CA THR A 298 10.41 -26.59 0.10
C THR A 298 9.89 -28.04 0.15
N THR A 299 10.19 -28.81 -0.88
CA THR A 299 9.84 -30.25 -0.96
C THR A 299 11.04 -31.17 -0.74
N CYS A 300 12.24 -30.62 -0.58
CA CYS A 300 13.47 -31.30 -0.25
C CYS A 300 14.45 -30.29 0.38
N SER A 301 15.50 -30.76 1.05
CA SER A 301 16.58 -29.88 1.50
C SER A 301 17.34 -29.30 0.31
N LEU A 302 17.58 -27.99 0.33
CA LEU A 302 18.26 -27.24 -0.71
C LEU A 302 19.48 -26.51 -0.14
N THR A 303 20.60 -26.57 -0.85
CA THR A 303 21.78 -25.77 -0.52
C THR A 303 22.33 -25.13 -1.79
N ALA A 304 22.71 -23.86 -1.69
CA ALA A 304 23.37 -23.13 -2.77
C ALA A 304 24.32 -22.06 -2.22
N LYS A 305 25.40 -21.77 -2.95
CA LYS A 305 26.28 -20.65 -2.66
C LYS A 305 26.03 -19.51 -3.65
N ILE A 306 25.30 -18.49 -3.23
CA ILE A 306 24.95 -17.36 -4.11
C ILE A 306 25.71 -16.12 -3.64
N ARG A 307 26.51 -15.52 -4.54
CA ARG A 307 27.32 -14.31 -4.27
C ARG A 307 28.14 -14.41 -2.97
N GLY A 308 28.71 -15.59 -2.71
CA GLY A 308 29.54 -15.86 -1.53
C GLY A 308 28.76 -16.22 -0.26
N GLN A 309 27.43 -16.09 -0.24
CA GLN A 309 26.58 -16.48 0.89
C GLN A 309 26.10 -17.92 0.73
N THR A 310 26.16 -18.69 1.81
CA THR A 310 25.60 -20.05 1.84
C THR A 310 24.14 -19.96 2.25
N ILE A 311 23.25 -20.38 1.36
CA ILE A 311 21.83 -20.54 1.62
C ILE A 311 21.57 -22.02 1.84
N ALA A 312 20.98 -22.35 2.98
CA ALA A 312 20.48 -23.68 3.30
C ALA A 312 19.00 -23.55 3.66
N LEU A 313 18.19 -24.41 3.04
CA LEU A 313 16.77 -24.55 3.31
C LEU A 313 16.50 -26.01 3.62
N ASP A 314 15.81 -26.29 4.72
CA ASP A 314 15.44 -27.65 5.07
C ASP A 314 14.19 -28.11 4.34
N GLU A 315 13.98 -29.42 4.22
CA GLU A 315 12.74 -29.96 3.66
C GLU A 315 11.53 -29.52 4.51
N GLY A 316 10.51 -28.97 3.84
CA GLY A 316 9.30 -28.51 4.52
C GLY A 316 9.41 -27.13 5.16
N GLU A 317 10.55 -26.43 5.00
CA GLU A 317 10.71 -25.04 5.42
C GLU A 317 9.77 -24.12 4.63
N ARG A 318 9.06 -23.23 5.34
CA ARG A 318 8.05 -22.33 4.77
C ARG A 318 8.60 -20.92 4.68
N LEU A 319 8.63 -20.36 3.47
CA LEU A 319 9.01 -18.96 3.27
C LEU A 319 7.75 -18.15 2.95
N PRO A 320 7.33 -17.20 3.81
CA PRO A 320 6.23 -16.31 3.51
C PRO A 320 6.61 -15.45 2.29
N ILE A 321 5.63 -15.21 1.42
CA ILE A 321 5.80 -14.39 0.22
C ILE A 321 4.75 -13.28 0.10
N ILE A 322 3.51 -13.55 0.52
CA ILE A 322 2.47 -12.52 0.58
C ILE A 322 1.45 -12.89 1.65
N SER A 323 0.92 -11.88 2.32
CA SER A 323 -0.19 -12.01 3.24
C SER A 323 -1.39 -11.21 2.73
N SER A 324 -2.59 -11.55 3.19
CA SER A 324 -3.79 -10.75 2.95
C SER A 324 -4.63 -10.70 4.21
N GLY A 325 -4.53 -9.57 4.90
CA GLY A 325 -5.29 -9.23 6.10
C GLY A 325 -6.76 -9.01 5.79
N LYS A 326 -7.60 -9.46 6.73
CA LYS A 326 -9.04 -9.28 6.73
C LYS A 326 -9.43 -8.45 7.92
N TRP A 327 -9.67 -7.17 7.71
CA TRP A 327 -9.81 -6.21 8.79
C TRP A 327 -11.26 -5.82 9.01
N THR A 328 -11.75 -6.07 10.21
CA THR A 328 -13.04 -5.55 10.65
C THR A 328 -13.02 -4.02 10.64
N ARG A 329 -14.20 -3.39 10.63
CA ARG A 329 -14.31 -1.93 10.76
C ARG A 329 -13.55 -1.36 11.96
N ASN A 330 -13.53 -2.07 13.10
CA ASN A 330 -12.80 -1.63 14.29
C ASN A 330 -11.29 -1.64 14.07
N THR A 331 -10.78 -2.64 13.35
CA THR A 331 -9.38 -2.72 12.96
C THR A 331 -9.00 -1.56 12.04
N VAL A 332 -9.83 -1.28 11.02
CA VAL A 332 -9.63 -0.14 10.11
C VAL A 332 -9.62 1.18 10.87
N ASP A 333 -10.60 1.41 11.75
CA ASP A 333 -10.68 2.62 12.58
C ASP A 333 -9.43 2.80 13.44
N SER A 334 -8.97 1.73 14.12
CA SER A 334 -7.76 1.78 14.95
C SER A 334 -6.51 2.11 14.14
N VAL A 335 -6.31 1.49 12.98
CA VAL A 335 -5.17 1.75 12.09
C VAL A 335 -5.21 3.19 11.56
N CYS A 336 -6.38 3.65 11.08
CA CYS A 336 -6.55 4.99 10.54
C CYS A 336 -6.30 6.06 11.61
N LEU A 337 -6.87 5.90 12.81
CA LEU A 337 -6.68 6.85 13.92
C LEU A 337 -5.21 6.97 14.33
N LYS A 338 -4.48 5.85 14.40
CA LYS A 338 -3.03 5.86 14.69
C LYS A 338 -2.22 6.54 13.59
N ALA A 339 -2.68 6.50 12.34
CA ALA A 339 -2.07 7.18 11.21
C ALA A 339 -2.49 8.66 11.04
N GLY A 340 -3.31 9.18 11.97
CA GLY A 340 -3.80 10.56 11.92
C GLY A 340 -4.98 10.79 10.96
N LEU A 341 -5.73 9.73 10.64
CA LEU A 341 -6.91 9.75 9.77
C LEU A 341 -8.18 9.37 10.55
N SER A 342 -9.33 9.88 10.13
CA SER A 342 -10.66 9.45 10.61
C SER A 342 -11.51 8.92 9.47
N ILE A 343 -12.35 7.93 9.76
CA ILE A 343 -13.39 7.46 8.83
C ILE A 343 -14.53 8.48 8.84
N GLU A 344 -14.73 9.18 7.73
CA GLU A 344 -15.82 10.15 7.58
C GLU A 344 -17.08 9.49 7.04
N THR A 345 -16.92 8.59 6.07
CA THR A 345 -18.01 7.75 5.58
C THR A 345 -17.48 6.42 5.04
N SER A 346 -18.40 5.47 4.83
CA SER A 346 -18.07 4.15 4.30
C SER A 346 -19.23 3.62 3.46
N TRP A 347 -18.89 2.95 2.37
CA TRP A 347 -19.82 2.15 1.58
C TRP A 347 -19.51 0.69 1.80
N LYS A 348 -20.54 -0.11 2.09
CA LYS A 348 -20.39 -1.52 2.42
C LYS A 348 -21.15 -2.37 1.41
N ASN A 349 -20.57 -3.49 1.01
CA ASN A 349 -21.26 -4.50 0.22
C ASN A 349 -22.36 -5.18 1.04
N SER A 350 -23.49 -5.52 0.42
CA SER A 350 -24.65 -6.10 1.11
C SER A 350 -24.46 -7.54 1.59
N GLU A 351 -23.59 -8.31 0.94
CA GLU A 351 -23.43 -9.76 1.17
C GLU A 351 -22.07 -10.12 1.80
N PHE A 352 -21.07 -9.29 1.58
CA PHE A 352 -19.70 -9.50 2.06
C PHE A 352 -19.31 -8.39 3.04
N ASP A 353 -18.44 -8.70 4.01
CA ASP A 353 -17.87 -7.67 4.88
C ASP A 353 -16.77 -6.89 4.17
N TYR A 354 -17.07 -6.37 2.98
CA TYR A 354 -16.16 -5.60 2.15
C TYR A 354 -16.60 -4.14 2.15
N ASN A 355 -15.66 -3.22 2.42
CA ASN A 355 -15.97 -1.82 2.62
C ASN A 355 -15.01 -0.95 1.81
N ILE A 356 -15.54 0.14 1.25
CA ILE A 356 -14.76 1.27 0.76
C ILE A 356 -14.97 2.41 1.76
N TYR A 357 -13.89 2.93 2.32
CA TYR A 357 -13.88 4.01 3.30
C TYR A 357 -13.42 5.31 2.65
N TRP A 358 -14.09 6.41 2.98
CA TRP A 358 -13.56 7.74 2.79
C TRP A 358 -12.95 8.22 4.10
N LEU A 359 -11.63 8.45 4.08
CA LEU A 359 -10.86 8.90 5.22
C LEU A 359 -10.40 10.33 5.02
N GLN A 360 -10.32 11.11 6.09
CA GLN A 360 -9.74 12.45 6.06
C GLN A 360 -8.73 12.65 7.21
N PRO A 361 -7.79 13.60 7.08
CA PRO A 361 -6.92 13.97 8.20
C PRO A 361 -7.75 14.33 9.44
N SER A 362 -7.47 13.67 10.55
CA SER A 362 -8.21 13.90 11.79
C SER A 362 -7.88 15.29 12.33
N LEU A 363 -8.91 16.13 12.50
CA LEU A 363 -8.81 17.45 13.14
C LEU A 363 -8.70 17.30 14.67
N ARG A 364 -7.82 16.44 15.19
CA ARG A 364 -7.46 16.55 16.60
C ARG A 364 -6.49 17.72 16.72
N ARG A 365 -6.98 18.83 17.27
CA ARG A 365 -6.12 19.88 17.83
C ARG A 365 -5.09 19.18 18.70
N VAL A 366 -3.82 19.32 18.33
CA VAL A 366 -2.74 19.13 19.30
C VAL A 366 -2.90 20.28 20.27
N ASP A 367 -3.68 20.09 21.34
CA ASP A 367 -3.62 20.94 22.52
C ASP A 367 -2.26 20.68 23.19
N SER A 368 -1.17 21.09 22.53
CA SER A 368 0.11 21.27 23.19
C SER A 368 0.02 22.55 23.98
N GLY A 369 -0.57 22.46 25.17
CA GLY A 369 -0.33 23.41 26.25
C GLY A 369 1.16 23.37 26.56
N ILE A 370 1.89 24.35 26.03
CA ILE A 370 3.20 24.72 26.54
C ILE A 370 2.93 25.36 27.90
N VAL A 371 3.16 24.59 28.97
CA VAL A 371 3.39 25.16 30.29
C VAL A 371 4.74 25.84 30.22
N ILE A 372 4.74 27.17 30.23
CA ILE A 372 5.89 27.98 30.58
C ILE A 372 6.09 27.80 32.08
N THR A 373 7.20 27.21 32.49
CA THR A 373 7.77 27.42 33.82
C THR A 373 9.24 27.76 33.65
N ASP A 374 9.51 29.03 33.40
CA ASP A 374 10.66 29.75 33.95
C ASP A 374 10.07 30.49 35.18
N ASP A 375 10.69 30.66 36.35
CA ASP A 375 12.07 30.49 36.78
C ASP A 375 12.11 30.72 38.31
N LEU A 376 13.15 30.18 38.99
CA LEU A 376 13.77 30.70 40.24
C LEU A 376 12.93 30.64 41.55
N GLU A 377 13.44 30.42 42.77
CA GLU A 377 14.78 30.50 43.34
C GLU A 377 14.80 29.80 44.72
N CYS A 378 15.98 29.38 45.17
CA CYS A 378 16.25 28.91 46.53
C CYS A 378 16.37 30.07 47.51
N GLU A 379 15.83 29.88 48.73
CA GLU A 379 16.27 30.40 50.06
C GLU A 379 15.19 29.90 51.04
N GLY A 380 15.41 29.38 52.25
CA GLY A 380 16.42 29.60 53.27
C GLY A 380 15.68 29.73 54.61
N THR A 381 16.09 28.94 55.62
CA THR A 381 15.96 29.16 57.08
C THR A 381 14.60 29.08 57.83
N GLU A 382 14.58 28.09 58.74
CA GLU A 382 14.27 28.13 60.18
C GLU A 382 12.88 28.49 60.79
N ALA A 383 12.61 27.70 61.85
CA ALA A 383 11.91 28.01 63.11
C ALA A 383 10.40 27.73 63.25
N GLY A 384 10.09 26.81 64.17
CA GLY A 384 9.27 27.19 65.33
C GLY A 384 7.92 26.49 65.57
N LEU A 385 7.94 25.51 66.48
CA LEU A 385 7.08 25.37 67.68
C LEU A 385 5.56 25.10 67.58
N HIS A 386 5.19 23.98 68.24
CA HIS A 386 4.09 23.78 69.21
C HIS A 386 2.62 24.09 68.87
N HIS A 387 1.81 23.03 68.88
CA HIS A 387 0.76 22.64 69.87
C HIS A 387 -0.16 21.62 69.15
N GLY A 388 -0.58 20.48 69.70
CA GLY A 388 -0.92 20.16 71.08
C GLY A 388 -2.44 20.05 71.21
N SER A 389 -2.92 18.85 71.56
CA SER A 389 -4.23 18.47 72.12
C SER A 389 -5.48 18.41 71.22
N GLY A 390 -6.18 17.27 71.33
CA GLY A 390 -7.53 17.03 70.83
C GLY A 390 -7.79 15.55 70.60
#